data_AF-A0A2H3D4E5-F1
#
_entry.id   AF-A0A2H3D4E5-F1
#
_cell.length_a   1.000
_cell.length_b   1.000
_cell.length_c   1.000
_cell.angle_alpha   90.00
_cell.angle_beta   90.00
_cell.angle_gamma   90.00
#
_symmetry.space_group_name_H-M   'P 1'
#
loop_
_entity.id
_entity.type
_entity.pdbx_description
1 polymer ?
#
loop_
_entity_poly.entity_id
_entity_poly.type
_entity_poly.pdbx_seq_one_letter_code
_entity_poly.pdbx_strand_id
1 'polypeptide(L)' 'LVVDIRRTDFENSFIKGAINLPARSFNPTLQSLMPILTRYSLGVYHYSNCKPTGYGPRAAAWYQDKLDK' A
#
# COMPACT_ATOMS: atom_id res chain seq x y z
N LEU A 1 1.51 1.46 9.95
CA LEU A 1 2.27 1.96 8.79
C LEU A 1 1.30 2.53 7.76
N VAL A 2 1.52 3.76 7.30
CA VAL A 2 0.75 4.33 6.19
C VAL A 2 1.49 4.03 4.89
N VAL A 3 0.80 3.39 3.96
CA VAL A 3 1.31 3.02 2.64
C VAL A 3 0.57 3.86 1.60
N ASP A 4 1.29 4.79 1.01
CA ASP A 4 0.80 5.60 -0.10
C ASP A 4 1.04 4.86 -1.42
N ILE A 5 -0.04 4.42 -2.06
CA ILE A 5 0.03 3.62 -3.30
C ILE A 5 -0.16 4.45 -4.57
N ARG A 6 -0.11 5.79 -4.47
CA ARG A 6 -0.11 6.73 -5.61
C ARG A 6 1.22 6.67 -6.37
N ARG A 7 1.21 7.09 -7.64
CA ARG A 7 2.40 7.09 -8.51
C ARG A 7 3.10 8.45 -8.55
N THR A 8 2.67 9.37 -9.41
CA THR A 8 3.25 10.73 -9.53
C THR A 8 2.49 11.73 -8.66
N ASP A 9 1.25 11.42 -8.31
CA ASP A 9 0.35 12.35 -7.61
C ASP A 9 0.69 12.55 -6.12
N PHE A 10 1.69 11.85 -5.57
CA PHE A 10 2.14 12.05 -4.18
C PHE A 10 3.18 13.16 -4.03
N GLU A 11 3.83 13.59 -5.12
CA GLU A 11 4.94 14.55 -5.08
C GLU A 11 4.50 15.93 -4.56
N ASN A 12 3.25 16.32 -4.85
CA ASN A 12 2.70 17.61 -4.43
C ASN A 12 2.23 17.62 -2.97
N SER A 13 1.87 16.45 -2.42
CA SER A 13 1.42 16.31 -1.03
C SER A 13 1.38 14.85 -0.63
N PHE A 14 1.84 14.55 0.59
CA PHE A 14 1.79 13.21 1.15
C PHE A 14 1.56 13.25 2.67
N ILE A 15 1.07 12.14 3.21
CA ILE A 15 0.86 11.98 4.64
C ILE A 15 2.24 11.84 5.30
N LYS A 16 2.56 12.70 6.27
CA LYS A 16 3.85 12.66 6.98
C LYS A 16 4.10 11.27 7.57
N GLY A 17 5.25 10.68 7.23
CA GLY A 17 5.64 9.34 7.70
C GLY A 17 5.06 8.18 6.88
N ALA A 18 4.33 8.45 5.80
CA ALA A 18 3.93 7.42 4.84
C ALA A 18 5.11 6.97 3.98
N ILE A 19 5.12 5.68 3.63
CA ILE A 19 6.02 5.14 2.59
C ILE A 19 5.28 5.11 1.26
N ASN A 20 5.94 5.51 0.18
CA ASN A 20 5.35 5.45 -1.16
C ASN A 20 5.70 4.11 -1.83
N LEU A 21 4.67 3.32 -2.13
CA LEU A 21 4.76 2.02 -2.79
C LEU A 21 3.69 1.93 -3.89
N PRO A 22 3.97 2.41 -5.12
CA PRO A 22 2.94 2.54 -6.15
C PRO A 22 2.22 1.22 -6.46
N ALA A 23 0.89 1.26 -6.59
CA ALA A 23 0.05 0.06 -6.71
C ALA A 23 0.47 -0.91 -7.85
N ARG A 24 0.98 -0.39 -8.98
CA ARG A 24 1.43 -1.19 -10.13
C ARG A 24 2.65 -2.06 -9.82
N SER A 25 3.55 -1.59 -8.97
CA SER A 25 4.75 -2.32 -8.53
C SER A 25 4.57 -2.97 -7.17
N PHE A 26 3.55 -2.58 -6.40
CA PHE A 26 3.32 -3.08 -5.04
C PHE A 26 3.07 -4.58 -5.01
N ASN A 27 2.08 -5.10 -5.74
CA ASN A 27 1.75 -6.53 -5.75
C ASN A 27 2.95 -7.44 -6.11
N PRO A 28 3.70 -7.19 -7.22
CA PRO A 28 4.84 -8.06 -7.56
C PRO A 28 6.00 -7.96 -6.57
N THR A 29 6.18 -6.83 -5.88
CA THR A 29 7.26 -6.64 -4.89
C THR A 29 6.87 -7.04 -3.47
N LEU A 30 5.60 -7.36 -3.25
CA LEU A 30 5.02 -7.58 -1.93
C LEU A 30 5.74 -8.69 -1.15
N GLN A 31 6.17 -9.76 -1.84
CA GLN A 31 6.90 -10.87 -1.23
C GLN A 31 8.18 -10.39 -0.52
N SER A 32 8.96 -9.55 -1.19
CA SER A 32 10.22 -9.03 -0.65
C SER A 32 9.99 -8.01 0.47
N LEU A 33 8.82 -7.38 0.50
CA LEU A 33 8.44 -6.39 1.50
C LEU A 33 7.84 -7.00 2.77
N MET A 34 7.39 -8.26 2.74
CA MET A 34 6.79 -8.94 3.91
C MET A 34 7.61 -8.79 5.19
N PRO A 35 8.93 -9.05 5.23
CA PRO A 35 9.72 -8.97 6.48
C PRO A 35 9.76 -7.59 7.13
N ILE A 36 9.41 -6.54 6.37
CA ILE A 36 9.34 -5.15 6.84
C ILE A 36 7.89 -4.80 7.20
N LEU A 37 6.93 -5.12 6.33
CA LEU A 37 5.53 -4.77 6.50
C LEU A 37 4.90 -5.49 7.71
N THR A 38 5.25 -6.76 7.95
CA THR A 38 4.71 -7.56 9.06
C THR A 38 5.19 -7.10 10.44
N ARG A 39 6.20 -6.22 10.51
CA ARG A 39 6.64 -5.61 11.78
C ARG A 39 5.62 -4.63 12.34
N TYR A 40 4.65 -4.21 11.52
CA TYR A 40 3.58 -3.29 11.91
C TYR A 40 2.27 -4.05 12.04
N SER A 41 1.58 -3.87 13.16
CA SER A 41 0.29 -4.53 13.43
C SER A 41 -0.87 -3.98 12.59
N LEU A 42 -0.72 -2.80 11.98
CA LEU A 42 -1.74 -2.14 11.16
C LEU A 42 -1.12 -1.48 9.93
N GLY A 43 -1.63 -1.81 8.75
CA GLY A 43 -1.33 -1.17 7.48
C GLY A 43 -2.52 -0.33 6.98
N VAL A 44 -2.30 0.95 6.70
CA VAL A 44 -3.31 1.85 6.12
C VAL A 44 -2.92 2.17 4.69
N TYR A 45 -3.77 1.86 3.71
CA TYR A 45 -3.49 2.01 2.28
C TYR A 45 -4.21 3.21 1.68
N HIS A 46 -3.46 4.20 1.19
CA HIS A 46 -4.01 5.45 0.67
C HIS A 46 -3.84 5.58 -0.85
N TYR A 47 -4.90 5.98 -1.54
CA TYR A 47 -4.90 6.28 -2.98
C TYR A 47 -5.76 7.50 -3.29
N SER A 48 -5.40 8.28 -4.32
CA SER A 48 -6.11 9.52 -4.69
C SER A 48 -7.59 9.29 -4.99
N ASN A 49 -7.93 8.12 -5.57
CA ASN A 49 -9.29 7.77 -5.93
C ASN A 49 -9.87 6.78 -4.92
N CYS A 50 -10.49 7.30 -3.87
CA CYS A 50 -11.11 6.54 -2.78
C CYS A 50 -12.45 5.93 -3.22
N LYS A 51 -12.40 4.87 -4.03
CA LYS A 51 -13.57 4.07 -4.45
C LYS A 51 -13.47 2.65 -3.90
N PRO A 52 -14.60 1.98 -3.60
CA PRO A 52 -14.61 0.58 -3.14
C PRO A 52 -13.88 -0.37 -4.09
N THR A 53 -13.90 -0.09 -5.39
CA THR A 53 -13.22 -0.90 -6.43
C THR A 53 -11.84 -0.37 -6.81
N GLY A 54 -11.36 0.66 -6.12
CA GLY A 54 -10.09 1.34 -6.38
C GLY A 54 -8.86 0.59 -5.89
N TYR A 55 -7.69 1.19 -6.06
CA TYR A 55 -6.43 0.56 -5.67
C TYR A 55 -6.24 0.45 -4.17
N GLY A 56 -6.85 1.33 -3.35
CA GLY A 56 -6.75 1.29 -1.89
C GLY A 56 -7.22 -0.05 -1.32
N PRO A 57 -8.50 -0.42 -1.52
CA PRO A 57 -9.02 -1.73 -1.11
C PRO A 57 -8.29 -2.91 -1.75
N ARG A 58 -7.87 -2.81 -3.03
CA ARG A 58 -7.11 -3.88 -3.69
C ARG A 58 -5.74 -4.11 -3.07
N ALA A 59 -5.00 -3.06 -2.73
CA ALA A 59 -3.69 -3.19 -2.10
C ALA A 59 -3.79 -3.82 -0.71
N ALA A 60 -4.82 -3.45 0.06
CA ALA A 60 -5.11 -4.09 1.33
C ALA A 60 -5.45 -5.58 1.15
N ALA A 61 -6.26 -5.93 0.16
CA ALA A 61 -6.58 -7.32 -0.16
C ALA A 61 -5.34 -8.13 -0.57
N TRP A 62 -4.48 -7.61 -1.45
CA TRP A 62 -3.23 -8.29 -1.82
C TRP A 62 -2.31 -8.54 -0.63
N TYR A 63 -2.26 -7.59 0.31
CA TYR A 63 -1.52 -7.77 1.56
C TYR A 63 -2.12 -8.89 2.41
N GLN A 64 -3.44 -8.91 2.58
CA GLN A 64 -4.13 -9.97 3.31
C GLN A 64 -3.91 -11.34 2.66
N ASP A 65 -4.07 -11.44 1.33
CA ASP A 65 -3.81 -12.66 0.55
C ASP A 65 -2.37 -13.17 0.70
N LYS A 66 -1.42 -12.30 1.06
CA LYS A 66 -0.02 -12.68 1.34
C LYS A 66 0.21 -13.07 2.79
N LEU A 67 -0.56 -12.56 3.74
CA LEU A 67 -0.52 -12.99 5.13
C LEU A 67 -1.20 -14.35 5.33
N ASP A 68 -2.24 -14.63 4.53
CA ASP A 68 -3.00 -15.88 4.62
C ASP A 68 -2.30 -17.07 3.92
N LYS A 69 -1.13 -16.84 3.31
CA LYS A 69 -0.29 -17.85 2.66
C LYS A 69 0.89 -18.27 3.53
#